data_AF-A0A2U1MW13-F1
#
_entry.id   AF-A0A2U1MW13-F1
#
_cell.length_a   1.000
_cell.length_b   1.000
_cell.length_c   1.000
_cell.angle_alpha   90.00
_cell.angle_beta   90.00
_cell.angle_gamma   90.00
#
_symmetry.space_group_name_H-M   'P 1'
#
loop_
_entity.id
_entity.type
_entity.pdbx_description
1 polymer ?
#
loop_
_entity_poly.entity_id
_entity_poly.type
_entity_poly.pdbx_seq_one_letter_code
_entity_poly.pdbx_strand_id
1 'polypeptide(L)'
;MHPFDVGDHCEIDGVQMIVEEMNIRTTTFLRYDKHKIAYPNSVLSTMPIGNYQCSPDMGDAIDFCIHVSTPAGTIANRKERITSYVENKSDHWQH
;
A
#
# COMPACT_ATOMS: atom_id res chain seq x y z
N MET A 1 -2.29 8.94 21.89
CA MET A 1 -1.59 8.65 20.63
C MET A 1 -2.63 8.64 19.54
N HIS A 2 -2.44 9.43 18.47
CA HIS A 2 -3.37 9.48 17.34
C HIS A 2 -2.76 8.64 16.19
N PRO A 3 -3.53 7.77 15.51
CA PRO A 3 -2.98 6.80 14.58
C PRO A 3 -2.55 7.36 13.21
N PHE A 4 -2.92 8.59 12.87
CA PHE A 4 -2.61 9.24 11.58
C PHE A 4 -2.76 10.75 11.68
N ASP A 5 -2.13 11.51 10.80
CA ASP A 5 -2.33 12.96 10.62
C ASP A 5 -2.96 13.28 9.26
N VAL A 6 -3.39 14.53 9.06
CA VAL A 6 -3.89 14.98 7.74
C VAL A 6 -2.77 14.86 6.71
N GLY A 7 -3.07 14.21 5.58
CA GLY A 7 -2.11 13.91 4.52
C GLY A 7 -1.53 12.50 4.58
N ASP A 8 -1.73 11.76 5.68
CA ASP A 8 -1.22 10.40 5.78
C ASP A 8 -1.95 9.44 4.83
N HIS A 9 -1.20 8.49 4.28
CA HIS A 9 -1.74 7.35 3.58
C HIS A 9 -2.13 6.27 4.59
N CYS A 10 -3.41 5.96 4.62
CA CYS A 10 -3.99 4.96 5.51
C CYS A 10 -4.69 3.86 4.73
N GLU A 11 -4.64 2.64 5.26
CA GLU A 11 -5.47 1.52 4.86
C GLU A 11 -6.55 1.30 5.91
N ILE A 12 -7.81 1.28 5.46
CA ILE A 12 -8.96 0.94 6.28
C ILE A 12 -9.75 -0.11 5.53
N ASP A 13 -9.94 -1.28 6.14
CA ASP A 13 -10.68 -2.41 5.56
C ASP A 13 -10.18 -2.80 4.15
N GLY A 14 -8.85 -2.82 3.97
CA GLY A 14 -8.20 -3.14 2.69
C GLY A 14 -8.28 -2.04 1.63
N VAL A 15 -8.82 -0.87 1.96
CA VAL A 15 -8.90 0.28 1.04
C VAL A 15 -7.87 1.34 1.42
N GLN A 16 -6.96 1.64 0.49
CA GLN A 16 -5.98 2.71 0.64
C GLN A 16 -6.58 4.08 0.33
N MET A 17 -6.40 5.03 1.25
CA MET A 17 -6.92 6.38 1.15
C MET A 17 -5.99 7.38 1.85
N ILE A 18 -6.14 8.66 1.52
CA ILE A 18 -5.40 9.76 2.17
C ILE A 18 -6.32 10.45 3.18
N VAL A 19 -5.83 10.75 4.37
CA VAL A 19 -6.57 11.57 5.35
C VAL A 19 -6.70 12.99 4.80
N GLU A 20 -7.91 13.43 4.47
CA GLU A 20 -8.16 14.77 3.91
C GLU A 20 -8.51 15.78 4.99
N GLU A 21 -9.37 15.40 5.94
CA GLU A 21 -9.87 16.30 6.98
C GLU A 21 -10.21 15.53 8.25
N MET A 22 -9.90 16.10 9.41
CA MET A 22 -10.25 15.56 10.72
C MET A 22 -11.18 16.52 11.45
N ASN A 23 -12.35 16.02 11.83
CA ASN A 23 -13.32 16.72 12.66
C ASN A 23 -13.47 16.00 14.00
N ILE A 24 -14.08 16.68 14.98
CA ILE A 24 -14.29 16.13 16.33
C ILE A 24 -15.06 14.80 16.30
N ARG A 25 -16.00 14.63 15.35
CA ARG A 25 -16.87 13.45 15.26
C ARG A 25 -16.58 12.54 14.07
N THR A 26 -15.90 13.02 13.04
CA THR A 26 -15.72 12.31 11.78
C THR A 26 -14.35 12.59 11.18
N THR A 27 -13.81 11.63 10.44
CA THR A 27 -12.62 11.83 9.60
C THR A 27 -12.97 11.54 8.15
N THR A 28 -12.57 12.43 7.26
CA THR A 28 -12.77 12.33 5.81
C THR A 28 -11.49 11.83 5.16
N PHE A 29 -11.63 10.79 4.36
CA PHE A 29 -10.57 10.20 3.56
C PHE A 29 -10.84 10.43 2.08
N LEU A 30 -9.78 10.66 1.31
CA LEU A 30 -9.81 10.78 -0.14
C LEU A 30 -9.23 9.52 -0.78
N ARG A 31 -10.05 8.81 -1.55
CA ARG A 31 -9.62 7.63 -2.32
C ARG A 31 -8.96 8.04 -3.64
N TYR A 32 -8.21 7.13 -4.26
CA TYR A 32 -7.49 7.34 -5.53
C TYR A 32 -8.36 7.90 -6.67
N ASP A 33 -9.67 7.61 -6.69
CA ASP A 33 -10.65 8.08 -7.67
C ASP A 33 -11.31 9.41 -7.29
N LYS A 34 -10.72 10.14 -6.33
CA LYS A 34 -11.24 11.38 -5.74
C LYS A 34 -12.55 11.23 -4.97
N HIS A 35 -13.01 10.00 -4.72
CA HIS A 35 -14.14 9.77 -3.85
C HIS A 35 -13.79 10.12 -2.40
N LYS A 36 -14.62 10.97 -1.78
CA LYS A 36 -14.51 11.32 -0.36
C LYS A 36 -15.36 10.39 0.48
N ILE A 37 -14.74 9.76 1.47
CA ILE A 37 -15.39 8.82 2.38
C ILE A 37 -15.24 9.36 3.81
N ALA A 38 -16.36 9.63 4.46
CA ALA A 38 -16.37 10.10 5.85
C ALA A 38 -16.72 8.95 6.79
N TYR A 39 -15.85 8.69 7.76
CA TYR A 39 -16.13 7.73 8.83
C TYR A 39 -16.42 8.46 10.15
N PRO A 40 -17.42 8.02 10.93
CA PRO A 40 -17.53 8.41 12.33
C PRO A 40 -16.30 7.93 13.11
N ASN A 41 -15.75 8.80 13.96
CA ASN A 41 -14.56 8.48 14.76
C ASN A 41 -14.81 7.30 15.70
N SER A 42 -16.05 7.11 16.15
CA SER A 42 -16.46 5.94 16.94
C SER A 42 -16.31 4.63 16.16
N VAL A 43 -16.57 4.63 14.85
CA VAL A 43 -16.41 3.45 14.00
C VAL A 43 -14.93 3.20 13.75
N LEU A 44 -14.17 4.23 13.35
CA LEU A 44 -12.72 4.12 13.13
C LEU A 44 -11.98 3.57 14.36
N SER A 45 -12.41 3.94 15.56
CA SER A 45 -11.79 3.46 16.81
C SER A 45 -11.90 1.95 17.02
N THR A 46 -12.82 1.29 16.31
CA THR A 46 -13.04 -0.16 16.38
C THR A 46 -12.47 -0.93 15.19
N MET A 47 -11.96 -0.22 14.17
CA MET A 47 -11.41 -0.81 12.96
C MET A 47 -9.89 -0.86 13.02
N PRO A 48 -9.25 -1.86 12.40
CA PRO A 48 -7.82 -1.82 12.16
C PRO A 48 -7.51 -0.66 11.20
N ILE A 49 -6.48 0.12 11.53
CA ILE A 49 -6.01 1.25 10.72
C ILE A 49 -4.53 0.99 10.42
N GLY A 50 -4.21 0.72 9.15
CA GLY A 50 -2.83 0.66 8.68
C GLY A 50 -2.37 2.06 8.31
N ASN A 51 -1.22 2.52 8.81
CA ASN A 51 -0.63 3.80 8.40
C ASN A 51 0.72 3.52 7.74
N TYR A 52 0.82 3.78 6.44
CA TYR A 52 2.04 3.50 5.66
C TYR A 52 3.17 4.45 6.04
N GLN A 53 2.86 5.68 6.47
CA GLN A 53 3.84 6.70 6.84
C GLN A 53 4.48 6.43 8.20
N CYS A 54 3.73 5.80 9.11
CA CYS A 54 4.24 5.40 10.43
C CYS A 54 4.83 3.99 10.46
N SER A 55 4.75 3.25 9.35
CA SER A 55 5.32 1.91 9.26
C SER A 55 6.83 1.99 8.95
N PRO A 56 7.65 1.08 9.49
CA PRO A 56 9.05 0.92 9.08
C PRO A 56 9.12 0.33 7.67
N ASP A 57 10.31 -0.07 7.21
CA ASP A 57 10.52 -0.65 5.88
C ASP A 57 9.47 -1.72 5.54
N MET A 58 8.67 -1.42 4.52
CA MET A 58 7.57 -2.28 4.06
C MET A 58 7.99 -3.10 2.85
N GLY A 59 7.52 -4.34 2.79
CA GLY A 59 7.71 -5.22 1.65
C GLY A 59 6.46 -5.30 0.76
N ASP A 60 6.67 -5.58 -0.52
CA ASP A 60 5.61 -5.90 -1.47
C ASP A 60 5.89 -7.26 -2.12
N ALA A 61 4.83 -7.98 -2.52
CA ALA A 61 4.92 -9.30 -3.12
C ALA A 61 3.95 -9.42 -4.29
N ILE A 62 4.46 -9.94 -5.42
CA ILE A 62 3.69 -10.14 -6.65
C ILE A 62 3.79 -11.61 -7.07
N ASP A 63 2.63 -12.25 -7.17
CA ASP A 63 2.53 -13.64 -7.62
C ASP A 63 2.46 -13.72 -9.15
N PHE A 64 3.28 -14.58 -9.74
CA PHE A 64 3.31 -14.83 -11.18
C PHE A 64 2.80 -16.23 -11.51
N CYS A 65 1.81 -16.29 -12.41
CA CYS A 65 1.38 -17.55 -13.01
C CYS A 65 2.19 -17.84 -14.27
N ILE A 66 2.84 -19.00 -14.32
CA ILE A 66 3.62 -19.45 -15.49
C ILE A 66 2.93 -20.67 -16.09
N HIS A 67 2.63 -20.60 -17.39
CA HIS A 67 2.09 -21.73 -18.11
C HIS A 67 3.12 -22.87 -18.18
N VAL A 68 2.70 -24.11 -17.97
CA VAL A 68 3.58 -25.30 -17.90
C VAL A 68 4.42 -25.52 -19.16
N SER A 69 3.95 -25.05 -20.32
CA SER A 69 4.69 -25.14 -21.58
C SER A 69 5.80 -24.09 -21.72
N THR A 70 5.97 -23.19 -20.76
CA THR A 70 7.00 -22.16 -20.82
C THR A 70 8.37 -22.81 -20.64
N PRO A 71 9.30 -22.69 -21.61
CA PRO A 71 10.62 -23.29 -21.49
C PRO A 71 11.39 -22.74 -20.29
N ALA A 72 12.12 -23.61 -19.59
CA ALA A 72 12.90 -23.22 -18.40
C ALA A 72 13.91 -22.08 -18.68
N GLY A 73 14.51 -22.05 -19.88
CA GLY A 73 15.42 -20.97 -20.29
C GLY A 73 14.74 -19.60 -20.33
N THR A 74 13.48 -19.53 -20.74
CA THR A 74 12.70 -18.28 -20.74
C THR A 74 12.35 -17.84 -19.32
N ILE A 75 12.07 -18.78 -18.41
CA ILE A 75 11.81 -18.49 -17.00
C ILE A 75 13.07 -17.91 -16.33
N ALA A 76 14.22 -18.53 -16.56
CA ALA A 76 15.50 -18.06 -16.03
C ALA A 76 15.84 -16.64 -16.51
N ASN A 77 15.70 -16.39 -17.82
CA ASN A 77 15.94 -15.07 -18.38
C ASN A 77 14.99 -14.00 -17.82
N ARG A 78 13.70 -14.32 -17.65
CA ARG A 78 12.74 -13.39 -17.04
C ARG A 78 13.06 -13.10 -15.58
N LYS A 79 13.47 -14.12 -14.81
CA LYS A 79 13.89 -13.96 -13.42
C LYS A 79 15.09 -13.01 -13.31
N GLU A 80 16.11 -13.22 -14.13
CA GLU A 80 17.31 -12.37 -14.16
C GLU A 80 16.96 -10.91 -14.47
N ARG A 81 16.08 -10.67 -15.45
CA ARG A 81 15.63 -9.33 -15.81
C ARG A 81 14.85 -8.64 -14.68
N ILE A 82 14.02 -9.38 -13.95
CA ILE A 82 13.26 -8.86 -12.81
C ILE A 82 14.23 -8.50 -11.68
N THR A 83 15.14 -9.39 -11.32
CA THR A 83 16.15 -9.14 -10.28
C THR A 83 17.01 -7.93 -10.63
N SER A 84 17.54 -7.87 -11.85
CA SER A 84 18.32 -6.73 -12.32
C SER A 84 17.53 -5.42 -12.30
N TYR A 85 16.24 -5.44 -12.62
CA TYR A 85 15.40 -4.24 -12.53
C TYR A 85 15.21 -3.74 -11.08
N VAL A 86 15.04 -4.65 -10.12
CA VAL A 86 14.90 -4.30 -8.70
C VAL A 86 16.21 -3.75 -8.15
N GLU A 87 17.33 -4.43 -8.39
CA GLU A 87 18.67 -4.01 -7.94
C GLU A 87 19.10 -2.65 -8.50
N ASN A 88 18.74 -2.35 -9.76
CA ASN A 88 19.05 -1.06 -10.40
C ASN A 88 18.18 0.11 -9.90
N LYS A 89 17.15 -0.15 -9.08
CA LYS A 89 16.25 0.89 -8.51
C LYS A 89 16.42 0.99 -7.00
N SER A 90 17.66 1.17 -6.55
CA SER A 90 18.03 1.31 -5.13
C SER A 90 17.35 2.48 -4.40
N ASP A 91 16.88 3.49 -5.14
CA ASP A 91 16.15 4.63 -4.56
C ASP A 91 14.69 4.29 -4.19
N HIS A 92 14.15 3.20 -4.74
CA HIS A 92 12.77 2.75 -4.53
C HIS A 92 12.67 1.47 -3.70
N TRP A 93 13.69 0.61 -3.73
CA TRP A 93 13.72 -0.66 -3.03
C TRP A 93 14.98 -0.71 -2.17
N GLN A 94 14.82 -0.75 -0.84
CA GLN A 94 15.94 -0.92 0.09
C GLN A 94 16.26 -2.42 0.26
N HIS A 95 17.55 -2.72 0.37
CA HIS A 95 18.09 -4.08 0.55
C HIS A 95 18.29 -4.43 2.01
#